data_AF-A0A9E5UD85-F1
#
_entry.id   AF-A0A9E5UD85-F1
#
_cell.length_a   1.000
_cell.length_b   1.000
_cell.length_c   1.000
_cell.angle_alpha   90.00
_cell.angle_beta   90.00
_cell.angle_gamma   90.00
#
_symmetry.space_group_name_H-M   'P 1'
#
loop_
_entity.id
_entity.type
_entity.pdbx_description
1 polymer ?
#
loop_
_entity_poly.entity_id
_entity_poly.type
_entity_poly.pdbx_seq_one_letter_code
_entity_poly.pdbx_strand_id
1 'polypeptide(L)'
;MKRIILVSILAVAVLVAFVPISNAEMAKEGSTSGKTTWIVHLKFLPMGIERAQINYKGYGVSLSDTGEGLLDKASAYVLGGLHAVKGKYEDDSGLIVYTRPDGDQIFATYKCSGMTGKVGKGTVTYVGGTGKFVGIQGSGE
;
A
#
# COMPACT_ATOMS: atom_id res chain seq x y z
N MET A 1 49.02 -36.95 -12.51
CA MET A 1 48.08 -36.99 -11.36
C MET A 1 48.04 -35.67 -10.58
N LYS A 2 49.15 -35.15 -10.02
CA LYS A 2 49.16 -33.89 -9.24
C LYS A 2 48.62 -32.65 -9.98
N ARG A 3 48.92 -32.48 -11.28
CA ARG A 3 48.43 -31.35 -12.09
C ARG A 3 46.91 -31.43 -12.39
N ILE A 4 46.38 -32.63 -12.54
CA ILE A 4 44.94 -32.85 -12.80
C ILE A 4 44.15 -32.51 -11.52
N ILE A 5 44.64 -32.96 -10.36
CA ILE A 5 44.05 -32.64 -9.05
C ILE A 5 44.02 -31.12 -8.82
N LEU A 6 45.12 -30.42 -9.15
CA LEU A 6 45.20 -28.97 -8.97
C LEU A 6 44.20 -28.20 -9.85
N VAL A 7 44.02 -28.64 -11.10
CA VAL A 7 43.06 -28.03 -12.03
C VAL A 7 41.62 -28.30 -11.59
N SER A 8 41.34 -29.50 -11.09
CA SER A 8 40.01 -29.85 -10.54
C SER A 8 39.65 -29.01 -9.31
N ILE A 9 40.60 -28.77 -8.39
CA ILE A 9 40.38 -27.93 -7.21
C ILE A 9 40.10 -26.47 -7.62
N LEU A 10 40.85 -25.95 -8.59
CA LEU A 10 40.68 -24.58 -9.06
C LEU A 10 39.34 -24.37 -9.77
N ALA A 11 38.89 -25.35 -10.57
CA ALA A 11 37.58 -25.31 -11.22
C ALA A 11 36.42 -25.32 -10.21
N VAL A 12 36.54 -26.11 -9.14
CA VAL A 12 35.54 -26.13 -8.06
C VAL A 12 35.54 -24.81 -7.28
N ALA A 13 36.70 -24.21 -7.01
CA ALA A 13 36.79 -22.92 -6.33
C ALA A 13 36.12 -21.78 -7.15
N VAL A 14 36.26 -21.79 -8.48
CA VAL A 14 35.60 -20.82 -9.36
C VAL A 14 34.08 -21.04 -9.38
N LEU A 15 33.60 -22.28 -9.37
CA LEU A 15 32.16 -22.59 -9.31
C LEU A 15 31.49 -22.11 -8.00
N VAL A 16 32.22 -22.15 -6.88
CA VAL A 16 31.69 -21.66 -5.58
C VAL A 16 31.72 -20.13 -5.50
N ALA A 17 32.64 -19.46 -6.20
CA ALA A 17 32.73 -17.99 -6.20
C ALA A 17 31.62 -17.29 -7.02
N PHE A 18 31.00 -18.00 -7.96
CA PHE A 18 29.94 -17.49 -8.82
C PHE A 18 28.55 -18.06 -8.48
N VAL A 19 28.32 -18.47 -7.24
CA VAL A 19 26.95 -18.75 -6.80
C VAL A 19 26.21 -17.40 -6.80
N PRO A 20 25.18 -17.21 -7.65
CA PRO A 20 24.37 -16.01 -7.56
C PRO A 20 23.70 -16.03 -6.19
N ILE A 21 24.13 -15.13 -5.31
CA ILE A 21 23.46 -14.90 -4.04
C ILE A 21 22.11 -14.29 -4.42
N SER A 22 21.10 -15.13 -4.66
CA SER A 22 19.73 -14.67 -4.63
C SER A 22 19.44 -14.34 -3.17
N ASN A 23 19.69 -13.09 -2.78
CA ASN A 23 19.09 -12.52 -1.60
C ASN A 23 17.58 -12.50 -1.87
N ALA A 24 16.92 -13.62 -1.63
CA ALA A 24 15.52 -13.62 -1.26
C ALA A 24 15.48 -12.89 0.08
N GLU A 25 15.42 -11.55 0.01
CA GLU A 25 15.18 -10.72 1.17
C GLU A 25 13.87 -11.25 1.75
N MET A 26 13.94 -11.97 2.87
CA MET A 26 12.76 -12.57 3.49
C MET A 26 11.69 -11.50 3.62
N ALA A 27 10.45 -11.84 3.23
CA ALA A 27 9.32 -10.93 3.40
C ALA A 27 9.29 -10.44 4.85
N LYS A 28 9.50 -9.13 5.04
CA LYS A 28 9.52 -8.51 6.35
C LYS A 28 8.08 -8.34 6.80
N GLU A 29 7.63 -9.20 7.70
CA GLU A 29 6.38 -9.00 8.42
C GLU A 29 6.55 -7.87 9.45
N GLY A 30 5.50 -7.06 9.63
CA GLY A 30 5.53 -5.95 10.57
C GLY A 30 4.18 -5.25 10.70
N SER A 31 4.03 -4.53 11.81
CA SER A 31 2.90 -3.63 12.06
C SER A 31 3.43 -2.22 12.18
N THR A 32 2.71 -1.26 11.58
CA THR A 32 3.06 0.16 11.62
C THR A 32 1.80 0.98 11.86
N SER A 33 1.89 2.03 12.66
CA SER A 33 0.83 3.02 12.83
C SER A 33 1.23 4.35 12.20
N GLY A 34 0.24 5.13 11.79
CA GLY A 34 0.46 6.41 11.17
C GLY A 34 -0.82 7.11 10.80
N LYS A 35 -0.69 8.26 10.14
CA LYS A 35 -1.82 9.09 9.71
C LYS A 35 -1.66 9.46 8.25
N THR A 36 -2.78 9.49 7.53
CA THR A 36 -2.84 10.04 6.19
C THR A 36 -3.73 11.28 6.20
N THR A 37 -3.18 12.40 5.76
CA THR A 37 -3.93 13.66 5.57
C THR A 37 -4.28 13.83 4.10
N TRP A 38 -5.49 14.30 3.82
CA TRP A 38 -6.03 14.33 2.46
C TRP A 38 -6.48 15.73 2.04
N ILE A 39 -6.32 16.00 0.75
CA ILE A 39 -7.04 17.05 0.01
C ILE A 39 -7.90 16.32 -1.02
N VAL A 40 -9.22 16.47 -0.93
CA VAL A 40 -10.20 15.75 -1.75
C VAL A 40 -11.08 16.69 -2.56
N HIS A 41 -11.31 16.33 -3.81
CA HIS A 41 -12.31 16.91 -4.69
C HIS A 41 -13.54 16.03 -4.72
N LEU A 42 -14.66 16.59 -4.29
CA LEU A 42 -15.94 15.90 -4.17
C LEU A 42 -16.85 16.22 -5.37
N LYS A 43 -17.58 15.23 -5.85
CA LYS A 43 -18.69 15.37 -6.79
C LYS A 43 -19.95 14.82 -6.12
N PHE A 44 -20.96 15.66 -6.00
CA PHE A 44 -22.23 15.33 -5.37
C PHE A 44 -23.30 15.08 -6.44
N LEU A 45 -24.10 14.04 -6.23
CA LEU A 45 -25.36 13.80 -6.90
C LEU A 45 -26.46 13.69 -5.84
N PRO A 46 -27.18 14.78 -5.54
CA PRO A 46 -28.29 14.76 -4.59
C PRO A 46 -29.47 13.95 -5.18
N MET A 47 -30.15 13.21 -4.32
CA MET A 47 -31.31 12.36 -4.63
C MET A 47 -32.47 12.70 -3.68
N GLY A 48 -32.83 13.99 -3.64
CA GLY A 48 -33.73 14.55 -2.64
C GLY A 48 -33.00 15.16 -1.44
N ILE A 49 -33.72 15.37 -0.34
CA ILE A 49 -33.19 16.07 0.85
C ILE A 49 -32.28 15.17 1.70
N GLU A 50 -32.57 13.87 1.74
CA GLU A 50 -31.93 12.94 2.68
C GLU A 50 -30.89 12.02 2.04
N ARG A 51 -30.72 12.07 0.72
CA ARG A 51 -29.91 11.08 0.00
C ARG A 51 -28.95 11.76 -0.96
N ALA A 52 -27.70 11.30 -0.98
CA ALA A 52 -26.71 11.74 -1.95
C ALA A 52 -25.74 10.62 -2.30
N GLN A 53 -25.39 10.53 -3.58
CA GLN A 53 -24.19 9.84 -4.02
C GLN A 53 -23.04 10.85 -3.98
N ILE A 54 -21.93 10.45 -3.36
CA ILE A 54 -20.71 11.26 -3.32
C ILE A 54 -19.61 10.44 -3.98
N ASN A 55 -18.97 11.00 -4.98
CA ASN A 55 -17.75 10.44 -5.56
C ASN A 55 -16.61 11.42 -5.34
N TYR A 56 -15.40 10.89 -5.22
CA TYR A 56 -14.26 11.75 -4.95
C TYR A 56 -12.97 11.23 -5.54
N LYS A 57 -12.08 12.20 -5.76
CA LYS A 57 -10.67 11.97 -6.02
C LYS A 57 -9.85 12.85 -5.10
N GLY A 58 -8.72 12.35 -4.63
CA GLY A 58 -7.90 13.13 -3.70
C GLY A 58 -6.44 12.74 -3.70
N TYR A 59 -5.64 13.63 -3.16
CA TYR A 59 -4.23 13.41 -2.90
C TYR A 59 -3.99 13.53 -1.40
N GLY A 60 -3.10 12.71 -0.87
CA GLY A 60 -2.74 12.72 0.53
C GLY A 60 -1.27 12.44 0.76
N VAL A 61 -0.86 12.60 2.00
CA VAL A 61 0.48 12.24 2.48
C VAL A 61 0.31 11.40 3.73
N SER A 62 0.97 10.25 3.73
CA SER A 62 1.03 9.31 4.85
C SER A 62 2.31 9.55 5.66
N LEU A 63 2.19 9.60 6.98
CA LEU A 63 3.32 9.74 7.91
C LEU A 63 3.20 8.66 8.97
N SER A 64 4.30 7.94 9.23
CA SER A 64 4.36 6.98 10.33
C SER A 64 4.52 7.72 11.65
N ASP A 65 3.94 7.20 12.73
CA ASP A 65 4.10 7.79 14.07
C ASP A 65 5.57 7.71 14.55
N THR A 66 6.31 6.70 14.11
CA THR A 66 7.73 6.51 14.45
C THR A 66 8.69 7.18 13.47
N GLY A 67 8.17 7.75 12.37
CA GLY A 67 8.98 8.24 11.25
C GLY A 67 9.61 7.11 10.41
N GLU A 68 9.25 5.86 10.69
CA GLU A 68 9.68 4.67 9.96
C GLU A 68 8.47 3.76 9.74
N GLY A 69 8.30 3.20 8.54
CA GLY A 69 7.19 2.28 8.29
C GLY A 69 6.80 2.19 6.82
N LEU A 70 5.94 1.22 6.51
CA LEU A 70 5.55 0.86 5.16
C LEU A 70 5.05 2.07 4.34
N LEU A 71 4.30 2.97 4.98
CA LEU A 71 3.71 4.15 4.34
C LEU A 71 4.34 5.49 4.79
N ASP A 72 5.40 5.48 5.60
CA ASP A 72 6.08 6.72 6.00
C ASP A 72 6.53 7.58 4.79
N LYS A 73 6.08 8.84 4.75
CA LYS A 73 6.33 9.82 3.67
C LYS A 73 5.82 9.38 2.30
N ALA A 74 4.92 8.41 2.24
CA ALA A 74 4.27 8.05 0.98
C ALA A 74 3.26 9.13 0.59
N SER A 75 3.26 9.52 -0.69
CA SER A 75 2.10 10.20 -1.26
C SER A 75 1.00 9.19 -1.51
N ALA A 76 -0.25 9.62 -1.42
CA ALA A 76 -1.41 8.77 -1.66
C ALA A 76 -2.33 9.42 -2.69
N TYR A 77 -2.82 8.65 -3.65
CA TYR A 77 -3.86 9.07 -4.58
C TYR A 77 -5.07 8.16 -4.42
N VAL A 78 -6.24 8.75 -4.19
CA VAL A 78 -7.47 8.01 -3.92
C VAL A 78 -8.54 8.31 -4.96
N LEU A 79 -9.26 7.27 -5.34
CA LEU A 79 -10.53 7.34 -6.06
C LEU A 79 -11.56 6.50 -5.32
N GLY A 80 -12.75 7.05 -5.08
CA GLY A 80 -13.82 6.30 -4.45
C GLY A 80 -15.16 7.00 -4.45
N GLY A 81 -16.05 6.48 -3.62
CA GLY A 81 -17.36 7.05 -3.41
C GLY A 81 -18.19 6.29 -2.40
N LEU A 82 -19.25 6.95 -1.97
CA LEU A 82 -20.16 6.49 -0.95
C LEU A 82 -21.59 6.93 -1.25
N HIS A 83 -22.54 6.21 -0.67
CA HIS A 83 -23.94 6.55 -0.72
C HIS A 83 -24.41 6.94 0.68
N ALA A 84 -24.73 8.23 0.86
CA ALA A 84 -25.23 8.75 2.11
C ALA A 84 -26.77 8.74 2.13
N VAL A 85 -27.36 8.19 3.20
CA VAL A 85 -28.78 8.26 3.53
C VAL A 85 -28.92 8.83 4.94
N LYS A 86 -29.58 9.99 5.06
CA LYS A 86 -29.66 10.79 6.28
C LYS A 86 -28.26 11.04 6.89
N GLY A 87 -27.28 11.26 6.01
CA GLY A 87 -25.87 11.43 6.38
C GLY A 87 -25.13 10.15 6.80
N LYS A 88 -25.80 8.99 6.90
CA LYS A 88 -25.16 7.70 7.21
C LYS A 88 -24.73 7.00 5.92
N TYR A 89 -23.55 6.36 5.93
CA TYR A 89 -23.06 5.55 4.83
C TYR A 89 -22.43 4.24 5.35
N GLU A 90 -22.56 3.17 4.58
CA GLU A 90 -22.06 1.83 4.90
C GLU A 90 -21.23 1.23 3.74
N ASP A 91 -21.18 1.93 2.61
CA ASP A 91 -20.67 1.45 1.33
C ASP A 91 -19.55 2.33 0.78
N ASP A 92 -18.93 3.15 1.63
CA ASP A 92 -17.80 3.96 1.21
C ASP A 92 -16.63 3.06 0.83
N SER A 93 -16.20 3.14 -0.42
CA SER A 93 -15.17 2.27 -0.93
C SER A 93 -14.44 2.87 -2.13
N GLY A 94 -13.25 2.34 -2.38
CA GLY A 94 -12.43 2.79 -3.48
C GLY A 94 -11.05 2.16 -3.49
N LEU A 95 -10.16 2.77 -4.28
CA LEU A 95 -8.77 2.37 -4.41
C LEU A 95 -7.85 3.51 -4.03
N ILE A 96 -6.70 3.15 -3.46
CA ILE A 96 -5.61 4.05 -3.11
C ILE A 96 -4.35 3.52 -3.78
N VAL A 97 -3.59 4.44 -4.39
CA VAL A 97 -2.21 4.20 -4.81
C VAL A 97 -1.31 5.00 -3.89
N TYR A 98 -0.51 4.30 -3.08
CA TYR A 98 0.56 4.90 -2.32
C TYR A 98 1.83 4.89 -3.15
N THR A 99 2.53 6.01 -3.25
CA THR A 99 3.85 6.11 -3.91
C THR A 99 4.88 6.51 -2.88
N ARG A 100 5.85 5.64 -2.64
CA ARG A 100 6.97 5.85 -1.71
C ARG A 100 7.95 6.89 -2.26
N PRO A 101 8.81 7.48 -1.41
CA PRO A 101 9.86 8.41 -1.85
C PRO A 101 10.84 7.83 -2.88
N ASP A 102 11.00 6.50 -2.89
CA ASP A 102 11.83 5.77 -3.86
C ASP A 102 11.10 5.43 -5.17
N GLY A 103 9.83 5.80 -5.29
CA GLY A 103 9.01 5.60 -6.49
C GLY A 103 8.25 4.27 -6.54
N ASP A 104 8.56 3.32 -5.64
CA ASP A 104 7.79 2.07 -5.57
C ASP A 104 6.36 2.34 -5.08
N GLN A 105 5.41 1.58 -5.61
CA GLN A 105 4.00 1.78 -5.37
C GLN A 105 3.37 0.62 -4.60
N ILE A 106 2.38 0.95 -3.78
CA ILE A 106 1.52 0.01 -3.07
C ILE A 106 0.09 0.32 -3.45
N PHE A 107 -0.65 -0.69 -3.88
CA PHE A 107 -2.04 -0.60 -4.27
C PHE A 107 -2.92 -1.13 -3.15
N ALA A 108 -3.94 -0.38 -2.80
CA ALA A 108 -4.87 -0.77 -1.75
C ALA A 108 -6.32 -0.52 -2.16
N THR A 109 -7.21 -1.36 -1.64
CA THR A 109 -8.65 -1.08 -1.59
C THR A 109 -9.02 -0.67 -0.18
N TYR A 110 -10.09 0.09 0.00
CA TYR A 110 -10.66 0.32 1.32
C TYR A 110 -12.18 0.14 1.33
N LYS A 111 -12.69 -0.12 2.53
CA LYS A 111 -14.11 -0.07 2.85
C LYS A 111 -14.29 0.68 4.15
N CYS A 112 -15.20 1.64 4.15
CA CYS A 112 -15.49 2.50 5.29
C CYS A 112 -17.00 2.58 5.52
N SER A 113 -17.37 2.75 6.78
CA SER A 113 -18.71 3.14 7.19
C SER A 113 -18.66 4.27 8.20
N GLY A 114 -19.74 5.03 8.30
CA GLY A 114 -19.79 6.16 9.20
C GLY A 114 -20.93 7.12 8.95
N MET A 115 -20.68 8.36 9.35
CA MET A 115 -21.63 9.46 9.23
C MET A 115 -20.90 10.70 8.73
N THR A 116 -21.48 11.38 7.74
CA THR A 116 -20.94 12.60 7.15
C THR A 116 -20.65 13.64 8.24
N GLY A 117 -19.45 14.24 8.23
CA GLY A 117 -19.01 15.21 9.24
C GLY A 117 -18.49 14.60 10.54
N LYS A 118 -18.44 13.26 10.66
CA LYS A 118 -17.83 12.55 11.79
C LYS A 118 -16.69 11.67 11.31
N VAL A 119 -15.90 11.18 12.25
CA VAL A 119 -14.87 10.17 11.99
C VAL A 119 -15.55 8.87 11.59
N GLY A 120 -15.30 8.41 10.36
CA GLY A 120 -15.67 7.07 9.90
C GLY A 120 -14.65 6.03 10.36
N LYS A 121 -15.02 4.75 10.27
CA LYS A 121 -14.12 3.63 10.50
C LYS A 121 -14.07 2.78 9.25
N GLY A 122 -12.92 2.19 8.96
CA GLY A 122 -12.77 1.35 7.79
C GLY A 122 -11.60 0.40 7.89
N THR A 123 -11.40 -0.32 6.81
CA THR A 123 -10.27 -1.22 6.64
C THR A 123 -9.66 -0.94 5.29
N VAL A 124 -8.34 -0.82 5.27
CA VAL A 124 -7.51 -0.78 4.07
C VAL A 124 -6.94 -2.18 3.86
N THR A 125 -6.94 -2.66 2.62
CA THR A 125 -6.40 -3.96 2.24
C THR A 125 -5.41 -3.77 1.10
N TYR A 126 -4.18 -4.22 1.27
CA TYR A 126 -3.17 -4.19 0.22
C TYR A 126 -3.46 -5.28 -0.81
N VAL A 127 -3.55 -4.89 -2.08
CA VAL A 127 -3.93 -5.77 -3.20
C VAL A 127 -2.82 -5.95 -4.23
N GLY A 128 -1.68 -5.28 -4.04
CA GLY A 128 -0.50 -5.43 -4.87
C GLY A 128 0.48 -4.28 -4.71
N GLY A 129 1.56 -4.32 -5.48
CA GLY A 129 2.58 -3.29 -5.49
C GLY A 129 3.61 -3.50 -6.60
N THR A 130 4.52 -2.55 -6.73
CA THR A 130 5.63 -2.58 -7.69
C THR A 130 6.97 -2.68 -6.96
N GLY A 131 8.04 -2.95 -7.71
CA GLY A 131 9.40 -3.01 -7.17
C GLY A 131 9.50 -3.99 -6.01
N LYS A 132 9.94 -3.52 -4.85
CA LYS A 132 10.07 -4.37 -3.64
C LYS A 132 8.75 -4.79 -3.00
N PHE A 133 7.61 -4.24 -3.44
CA PHE A 133 6.28 -4.57 -2.92
C PHE A 133 5.50 -5.52 -3.83
N VAL A 134 6.14 -6.10 -4.85
CA VAL A 134 5.51 -7.18 -5.62
C VAL A 134 5.17 -8.34 -4.68
N GLY A 135 3.89 -8.72 -4.65
CA GLY A 135 3.38 -9.78 -3.77
C GLY A 135 3.08 -9.33 -2.33
N ILE A 136 3.07 -8.01 -2.04
CA ILE A 136 2.67 -7.49 -0.72
C ILE A 136 1.27 -7.96 -0.33
N GLN A 137 1.11 -8.34 0.93
CA GLN A 137 -0.15 -8.70 1.56
C GLN A 137 -0.29 -7.96 2.89
N GLY A 138 -1.53 -7.73 3.31
CA GLY A 138 -1.83 -7.16 4.62
C GLY A 138 -3.03 -6.22 4.60
N SER A 139 -3.38 -5.74 5.79
CA SER A 139 -4.48 -4.81 6.01
C SER A 139 -4.18 -3.85 7.15
N GLY A 140 -4.93 -2.76 7.21
CA GLY A 140 -4.91 -1.78 8.30
C GLY A 140 -6.30 -1.20 8.54
N GLU A 141 -6.45 -0.40 9.60
CA GLU A 141 -7.69 0.29 9.99
C GLU A 141 -7.53 1.81 10.00
#